data_AF-A0A934X0E6-F1
#
_entry.id   AF-A0A934X0E6-F1
#
_cell.length_a   1.000
_cell.length_b   1.000
_cell.length_c   1.000
_cell.angle_alpha   90.00
_cell.angle_beta   90.00
_cell.angle_gamma   90.00
#
_symmetry.space_group_name_H-M   'P 1'
#
loop_
_entity.id
_entity.type
_entity.pdbx_description
1 polymer ?
#
loop_
_entity_poly.entity_id
_entity_poly.type
_entity_poly.pdbx_seq_one_letter_code
_entity_poly.pdbx_strand_id
1 'polypeptide(L)'
;MARVCREIQERIEETREEAREECRNVSRTITETICSWMPWPFSELCNLVSRVITEVVCNTIWVIITIVSWVTRVVCETIFIIDWIITHLIGIIEWLVNRIITFPEWVICQIGVNTGRKNFRICPIVIADAAGNPVVPLPDIQDQINEAVRIYNQCNINVIASPITVVTDRPHLANAPGCDAGGYFGEDRIELEHLSCCQGFTRVRTCLRFPSGLLWPRHVLKAIWVDNLSSGHLGCYMLPESYILMTANARLDTLAHEMGHAGDLLHEDDDNNNLMFTPGRSGSNLTNSQCCTLRTSRFVTIL
;
A
#
# COMPACT_ATOMS: atom_id res chain seq x y z
N MET A 1 -5.11 9.83 -2.35
CA MET A 1 -4.57 10.68 -3.42
C MET A 1 -3.43 9.93 -4.09
N ALA A 2 -3.55 9.61 -5.38
CA ALA A 2 -2.39 9.12 -6.11
C ALA A 2 -1.27 10.17 -5.95
N ARG A 3 -0.03 9.78 -5.66
CA ARG A 3 1.11 10.71 -5.51
C ARG A 3 1.20 11.74 -6.65
N VAL A 4 0.80 11.35 -7.86
CA VAL A 4 0.62 12.23 -9.03
C VAL A 4 -0.34 13.39 -8.74
N CYS A 5 -1.48 13.13 -8.11
CA CYS A 5 -2.42 14.16 -7.70
C CYS A 5 -1.88 15.09 -6.61
N ARG A 6 -1.10 14.55 -5.64
CA ARG A 6 -0.43 15.40 -4.64
C ARG A 6 0.65 16.27 -5.28
N GLU A 7 1.47 15.71 -6.15
CA GLU A 7 2.50 16.44 -6.89
C GLU A 7 1.89 17.51 -7.80
N ILE A 8 0.78 17.19 -8.49
CA ILE A 8 0.03 18.19 -9.28
C ILE A 8 -0.53 19.27 -8.36
N GLN A 9 -1.04 18.93 -7.18
CA GLN A 9 -1.57 19.90 -6.23
C GLN A 9 -0.47 20.83 -5.69
N GLU A 10 0.68 20.28 -5.30
CA GLU A 10 1.86 21.05 -4.87
C GLU A 10 2.32 22.01 -5.98
N ARG A 11 2.40 21.55 -7.24
CA ARG A 11 2.73 22.41 -8.39
C ARG A 11 1.69 23.51 -8.62
N ILE A 12 0.41 23.22 -8.43
CA ILE A 12 -0.67 24.22 -8.55
C ILE A 12 -0.55 25.27 -7.43
N GLU A 13 -0.18 24.86 -6.21
CA GLU A 13 0.05 25.75 -5.08
C GLU A 13 1.28 26.65 -5.31
N GLU A 14 2.39 26.08 -5.80
CA GLU A 14 3.59 26.85 -6.19
C GLU A 14 3.26 27.88 -7.29
N THR A 15 2.55 27.47 -8.34
CA THR A 15 2.10 28.37 -9.43
C THR A 15 1.22 29.50 -8.90
N ARG A 16 0.45 29.26 -7.83
CA ARG A 16 -0.41 30.27 -7.19
C ARG A 16 0.41 31.35 -6.49
N GLU A 17 1.49 30.96 -5.82
CA GLU A 17 2.38 31.89 -5.13
C GLU A 17 3.19 32.71 -6.13
N GLU A 18 3.76 32.07 -7.14
CA GLU A 18 4.50 32.73 -8.23
C GLU A 18 3.62 33.75 -8.97
N ALA A 19 2.40 33.36 -9.37
CA ALA A 19 1.47 34.26 -10.05
C ALA A 19 1.12 35.49 -9.19
N ARG A 20 1.08 35.35 -7.85
CA ARG A 20 0.82 36.46 -6.94
C ARG A 20 2.01 37.43 -6.85
N GLU A 21 3.22 36.89 -6.89
CA GLU A 21 4.45 37.67 -6.86
C GLU A 21 4.67 38.41 -8.18
N GLU A 22 4.52 37.74 -9.32
CA GLU A 22 4.59 38.38 -10.64
C GLU A 22 3.56 39.51 -10.79
N CYS A 23 2.33 39.29 -10.34
CA CYS A 23 1.29 40.31 -10.32
C CYS A 23 1.67 41.57 -9.53
N ARG A 24 2.31 41.39 -8.36
CA ARG A 24 2.80 42.52 -7.55
C ARG A 24 3.95 43.25 -8.25
N ASN A 25 4.85 42.51 -8.88
CA ASN A 25 6.01 43.06 -9.57
C ASN A 25 5.62 43.85 -10.83
N VAL A 26 4.65 43.34 -11.62
CA VAL A 26 4.12 44.04 -12.79
C VAL A 26 3.40 45.33 -12.39
N SER A 27 2.56 45.28 -11.36
CA SER A 27 1.88 46.47 -10.81
C SER A 27 2.88 47.55 -10.43
N ARG A 28 3.91 47.18 -9.68
CA ARG A 28 4.96 48.09 -9.22
C ARG A 28 5.74 48.69 -10.39
N THR A 29 6.13 47.88 -11.37
CA THR A 29 6.93 48.33 -12.52
C THR A 29 6.18 49.36 -13.37
N ILE A 30 4.88 49.15 -13.61
CA ILE A 30 4.05 50.07 -14.40
C ILE A 30 3.89 51.41 -13.66
N THR A 31 3.63 51.38 -12.36
CA THR A 31 3.49 52.60 -11.54
C THR A 31 4.80 53.38 -11.43
N GLU A 32 5.91 52.70 -11.13
CA GLU A 32 7.21 53.35 -10.89
C GLU A 32 7.90 53.82 -12.17
N THR A 33 7.67 53.16 -13.31
CA THR A 33 8.43 53.44 -14.56
C THR A 33 7.61 54.18 -15.61
N ILE A 34 6.36 53.79 -15.82
CA ILE A 34 5.54 54.30 -16.94
C ILE A 34 4.68 55.46 -16.46
N CYS A 35 3.96 55.29 -15.36
CA CYS A 35 3.03 56.30 -14.87
C CYS A 35 3.76 57.50 -14.23
N SER A 36 4.95 57.31 -13.66
CA SER A 36 5.78 58.38 -13.06
C SER A 36 6.38 59.34 -14.10
N TRP A 37 6.58 58.88 -15.34
CA TRP A 37 7.18 59.67 -16.42
C TRP A 37 6.17 60.60 -17.12
N MET A 38 4.87 60.41 -16.88
CA MET A 38 3.84 61.23 -17.51
C MET A 38 3.56 62.53 -16.74
N PRO A 39 3.34 63.66 -17.44
CA PRO A 39 2.96 64.92 -16.81
C PRO A 39 1.55 64.85 -16.22
N TRP A 40 1.33 65.58 -15.13
CA TRP A 40 0.01 65.72 -14.52
C TRP A 40 -0.96 66.38 -15.52
N PRO A 41 -2.21 65.90 -15.68
CA PRO A 41 -2.93 64.90 -14.87
C PRO A 41 -2.84 63.45 -15.36
N PHE A 42 -2.11 63.18 -16.44
CA PHE A 42 -2.10 61.87 -17.09
C PHE A 42 -1.41 60.77 -16.27
N SER A 43 -0.47 61.13 -15.39
CA SER A 43 0.15 60.19 -14.43
C SER A 43 -0.84 59.60 -13.43
N GLU A 44 -1.81 60.39 -12.99
CA GLU A 44 -2.82 59.99 -12.00
C GLU A 44 -3.88 59.08 -12.64
N LEU A 45 -4.26 59.40 -13.88
CA LEU A 45 -5.14 58.55 -14.70
C LEU A 45 -4.47 57.23 -15.09
N CYS A 46 -3.17 57.25 -15.41
CA CYS A 46 -2.37 56.05 -15.66
C CYS A 46 -2.34 55.13 -14.43
N ASN A 47 -2.08 55.68 -13.24
CA ASN A 47 -2.06 54.90 -11.99
C ASN A 47 -3.43 54.29 -11.67
N LEU A 48 -4.52 55.00 -11.94
CA LEU A 48 -5.87 54.46 -11.76
C LEU A 48 -6.12 53.29 -12.71
N VAL A 49 -5.82 53.48 -14.01
CA VAL A 49 -6.07 52.47 -15.04
C VAL A 49 -5.17 51.25 -14.87
N SER A 50 -3.88 51.43 -14.58
CA SER A 50 -2.95 50.32 -14.35
C SER A 50 -3.33 49.50 -13.12
N ARG A 51 -3.77 50.16 -12.04
CA ARG A 51 -4.28 49.50 -10.84
C ARG A 51 -5.52 48.67 -11.13
N VAL A 52 -6.51 49.25 -11.83
CA VAL A 52 -7.75 48.53 -12.19
C VAL A 52 -7.44 47.33 -13.10
N ILE A 53 -6.62 47.51 -14.13
CA ILE A 53 -6.25 46.42 -15.05
C ILE A 53 -5.51 45.32 -14.29
N THR A 54 -4.52 45.67 -13.47
CA THR A 54 -3.73 44.68 -12.72
C THR A 54 -4.59 43.95 -11.70
N GLU A 55 -5.45 44.66 -10.98
CA GLU A 55 -6.36 44.05 -10.01
C GLU A 55 -7.35 43.09 -10.67
N VAL A 56 -7.91 43.46 -11.83
CA VAL A 56 -8.78 42.58 -12.61
C VAL A 56 -8.03 41.34 -13.11
N VAL A 57 -6.87 41.51 -13.74
CA VAL A 57 -6.06 40.39 -14.27
C VAL A 57 -5.62 39.45 -13.17
N CYS A 58 -5.11 39.98 -12.06
CA CYS A 58 -4.65 39.16 -10.93
C CYS A 58 -5.80 38.44 -10.24
N ASN A 59 -6.96 39.07 -10.11
CA ASN A 59 -8.15 38.42 -9.58
C ASN A 59 -8.65 37.32 -10.53
N THR A 60 -8.63 37.54 -11.85
CA THR A 60 -8.99 36.52 -12.84
C THR A 60 -8.06 35.31 -12.79
N ILE A 61 -6.73 35.51 -12.76
CA ILE A 61 -5.75 34.42 -12.63
C ILE A 61 -5.98 33.64 -11.33
N TRP A 62 -6.20 34.34 -10.22
CA TRP A 62 -6.47 33.70 -8.93
C TRP A 62 -7.74 32.84 -8.95
N VAL A 63 -8.81 33.33 -9.57
CA VAL A 63 -10.06 32.57 -9.73
C VAL A 63 -9.81 31.33 -10.59
N ILE A 64 -9.08 31.44 -11.70
CA ILE A 64 -8.77 30.31 -12.58
C ILE A 64 -7.98 29.23 -11.82
N ILE A 65 -6.89 29.61 -11.13
CA ILE A 65 -6.05 28.67 -10.36
C ILE A 65 -6.88 27.99 -9.27
N THR A 66 -7.76 28.74 -8.59
CA THR A 66 -8.64 28.19 -7.54
C THR A 66 -9.63 27.17 -8.12
N ILE A 67 -10.24 27.47 -9.27
CA ILE A 67 -11.14 26.53 -9.95
C ILE A 67 -10.38 25.28 -10.40
N VAL A 68 -9.20 25.44 -11.02
CA VAL A 68 -8.38 24.31 -11.47
C VAL A 68 -7.98 23.42 -10.29
N SER A 69 -7.47 24.00 -9.20
CA SER A 69 -7.13 23.28 -7.98
C SER A 69 -8.32 22.47 -7.44
N TRP A 70 -9.50 23.10 -7.36
CA TRP A 70 -10.71 22.44 -6.88
C TRP A 70 -11.14 21.29 -7.80
N VAL A 71 -11.16 21.51 -9.12
CA VAL A 71 -11.52 20.48 -10.11
C VAL A 71 -10.55 19.30 -10.04
N THR A 72 -9.24 19.57 -10.02
CA THR A 72 -8.21 18.52 -9.93
C THR A 72 -8.39 17.70 -8.67
N ARG A 73 -8.63 18.35 -7.52
CA ARG A 73 -8.88 17.65 -6.26
C ARG A 73 -10.10 16.73 -6.34
N VAL A 74 -11.24 17.24 -6.82
CA VAL A 74 -12.48 16.45 -6.93
C VAL A 74 -12.31 15.27 -7.87
N VAL A 75 -11.66 15.47 -9.03
CA VAL A 75 -11.40 14.41 -10.00
C VAL A 75 -10.50 13.33 -9.39
N CYS A 76 -9.42 13.73 -8.72
CA CYS A 76 -8.48 12.82 -8.08
C CYS A 76 -9.11 12.01 -6.95
N GLU A 77 -9.89 12.65 -6.08
CA GLU A 77 -10.63 11.95 -5.01
C GLU A 77 -11.63 10.95 -5.62
N THR A 78 -12.35 11.34 -6.67
CA THR A 78 -13.34 10.47 -7.33
C THR A 78 -12.71 9.26 -8.00
N ILE A 79 -11.64 9.44 -8.78
CA ILE A 79 -10.95 8.32 -9.47
C ILE A 79 -10.39 7.34 -8.44
N PHE A 80 -9.79 7.83 -7.36
CA PHE A 80 -9.25 6.98 -6.30
C PHE A 80 -10.34 6.13 -5.65
N ILE A 81 -11.51 6.71 -5.36
CA ILE A 81 -12.64 5.96 -4.79
C ILE A 81 -13.14 4.90 -5.77
N ILE A 82 -13.26 5.23 -7.05
CA ILE A 82 -13.72 4.28 -8.07
C ILE A 82 -12.75 3.09 -8.21
N ASP A 83 -11.46 3.37 -8.34
CA ASP A 83 -10.42 2.34 -8.44
C ASP A 83 -10.38 1.45 -7.19
N TRP A 84 -10.53 2.08 -6.01
CA TRP A 84 -10.65 1.38 -4.73
C TRP A 84 -11.85 0.42 -4.73
N ILE A 85 -13.05 0.89 -5.11
CA ILE A 85 -14.27 0.06 -5.16
C ILE A 85 -14.09 -1.11 -6.13
N ILE A 86 -13.58 -0.86 -7.34
CA ILE A 86 -13.43 -1.89 -8.38
C ILE A 86 -12.46 -2.98 -7.92
N THR A 87 -11.27 -2.57 -7.48
CA THR A 87 -10.22 -3.51 -7.04
C THR A 87 -10.70 -4.33 -5.83
N HIS A 88 -11.40 -3.68 -4.90
CA HIS A 88 -11.92 -4.34 -3.71
C HIS A 88 -13.04 -5.35 -4.05
N LEU A 89 -13.97 -4.99 -4.93
CA LEU A 89 -15.03 -5.89 -5.40
C LEU A 89 -14.46 -7.11 -6.14
N ILE A 90 -13.48 -6.90 -7.04
CA ILE A 90 -12.81 -7.99 -7.73
C ILE A 90 -12.13 -8.92 -6.71
N GLY A 91 -11.39 -8.36 -5.75
CA GLY A 91 -10.70 -9.14 -4.72
C GLY A 91 -11.66 -9.98 -3.86
N ILE A 92 -12.81 -9.43 -3.46
CA ILE A 92 -13.85 -10.17 -2.73
C ILE A 92 -14.45 -11.29 -3.60
N ILE A 93 -14.75 -11.01 -4.86
CA ILE A 93 -15.32 -12.00 -5.79
C ILE A 93 -14.32 -13.15 -5.98
N GLU A 94 -13.05 -12.86 -6.20
CA GLU A 94 -11.99 -13.86 -6.33
C GLU A 94 -11.85 -14.71 -5.06
N TRP A 95 -11.87 -14.07 -3.90
CA TRP A 95 -11.87 -14.76 -2.61
C TRP A 95 -13.07 -15.71 -2.47
N LEU A 96 -14.28 -15.23 -2.78
CA LEU A 96 -15.51 -16.00 -2.67
C LEU A 96 -15.53 -17.19 -3.64
N VAL A 97 -15.13 -16.97 -4.90
CA VAL A 97 -15.01 -18.02 -5.91
C VAL A 97 -14.00 -19.07 -5.49
N ASN A 98 -12.83 -18.66 -4.97
CA ASN A 98 -11.85 -19.60 -4.43
C ASN A 98 -12.45 -20.46 -3.31
N ARG A 99 -13.19 -19.84 -2.38
CA ARG A 99 -13.81 -20.55 -1.26
C ARG A 99 -14.86 -21.56 -1.74
N ILE A 100 -15.67 -21.22 -2.75
CA ILE A 100 -16.66 -22.14 -3.35
C ILE A 100 -15.96 -23.33 -4.02
N ILE A 101 -14.92 -23.09 -4.82
CA ILE A 101 -14.20 -24.13 -5.56
C ILE A 101 -13.45 -25.07 -4.60
N THR A 102 -12.86 -24.53 -3.54
CA THR A 102 -12.06 -25.30 -2.58
C THR A 102 -12.88 -25.88 -1.44
N PHE A 103 -14.16 -25.52 -1.30
CA PHE A 103 -15.04 -26.04 -0.26
C PHE A 103 -15.11 -27.57 -0.19
N PRO A 104 -15.25 -28.32 -1.32
CA PRO A 104 -15.23 -29.78 -1.25
C PRO A 104 -13.91 -30.33 -0.71
N GLU A 105 -12.79 -29.74 -1.09
CA GLU A 105 -11.48 -30.13 -0.56
C GLU A 105 -11.35 -29.81 0.93
N TRP A 106 -11.88 -28.66 1.38
CA TRP A 106 -11.92 -28.29 2.78
C TRP A 106 -12.71 -29.34 3.60
N VAL A 107 -13.89 -29.75 3.14
CA VAL A 107 -14.70 -30.79 3.81
C VAL A 107 -13.95 -32.12 3.89
N ILE A 108 -13.31 -32.54 2.80
CA ILE A 108 -12.49 -33.76 2.74
C ILE A 108 -11.32 -33.69 3.75
N CYS A 109 -10.70 -32.52 3.90
CA CYS A 109 -9.66 -32.30 4.90
C CYS A 109 -10.20 -32.39 6.33
N GLN A 110 -11.39 -31.83 6.61
CA GLN A 110 -12.00 -31.86 7.95
C GLN A 110 -12.27 -33.30 8.44
N ILE A 111 -12.60 -34.22 7.54
CA ILE A 111 -12.78 -35.66 7.86
C ILE A 111 -11.45 -36.44 7.91
N GLY A 112 -10.31 -35.75 7.83
CA GLY A 112 -8.97 -36.33 8.01
C GLY A 112 -8.29 -36.83 6.74
N VAL A 113 -8.86 -36.61 5.55
CA VAL A 113 -8.24 -37.03 4.28
C VAL A 113 -7.26 -35.97 3.81
N ASN A 114 -5.97 -36.31 3.84
CA ASN A 114 -4.88 -35.38 3.51
C ASN A 114 -4.59 -35.38 2.00
N THR A 115 -4.95 -34.29 1.32
CA THR A 115 -4.70 -34.07 -0.12
C THR A 115 -3.26 -33.64 -0.41
N GLY A 116 -2.28 -34.50 -0.11
CA GLY A 116 -0.87 -34.24 -0.43
C GLY A 116 -0.26 -32.96 0.16
N ARG A 117 1.03 -32.75 -0.04
CA ARG A 117 1.73 -31.53 0.41
C ARG A 117 1.43 -30.37 -0.54
N LYS A 118 1.13 -29.20 0.03
CA LYS A 118 0.84 -27.97 -0.74
C LYS A 118 1.92 -26.92 -0.49
N ASN A 119 2.00 -25.90 -1.35
CA ASN A 119 2.97 -24.82 -1.30
C ASN A 119 2.26 -23.49 -1.00
N PHE A 120 2.74 -22.74 -0.01
CA PHE A 120 2.34 -21.35 0.27
C PHE A 120 3.49 -20.46 -0.20
N ARG A 121 3.26 -19.60 -1.19
CA ARG A 121 4.31 -18.75 -1.74
C ARG A 121 4.29 -17.36 -1.15
N ILE A 122 5.45 -16.89 -0.69
CA ILE A 122 5.63 -15.54 -0.17
C ILE A 122 6.71 -14.78 -0.92
N CYS A 123 6.51 -13.47 -1.01
CA CYS A 123 7.39 -12.48 -1.62
C CYS A 123 7.86 -11.54 -0.51
N PRO A 124 9.02 -11.79 0.13
CA PRO A 124 9.51 -10.94 1.20
C PRO A 124 10.13 -9.65 0.66
N ILE A 125 9.65 -8.52 1.19
CA ILE A 125 10.04 -7.16 0.82
C ILE A 125 10.35 -6.39 2.10
N VAL A 126 11.49 -5.72 2.17
CA VAL A 126 11.81 -4.80 3.26
C VAL A 126 11.98 -3.40 2.72
N ILE A 127 11.32 -2.43 3.35
CA ILE A 127 11.51 -1.02 3.01
C ILE A 127 12.83 -0.55 3.63
N ALA A 128 13.61 0.23 2.88
CA ALA A 128 14.81 0.84 3.40
C ALA A 128 14.52 2.23 4.00
N ASP A 129 15.33 2.62 4.97
CA ASP A 129 15.35 3.96 5.52
C ASP A 129 15.88 4.98 4.49
N ALA A 130 15.89 6.26 4.88
CA ALA A 130 16.41 7.35 4.04
C ALA A 130 17.92 7.23 3.72
N ALA A 131 18.67 6.43 4.49
CA ALA A 131 20.09 6.14 4.25
C ALA A 131 20.29 4.91 3.33
N GLY A 132 19.20 4.26 2.90
CA GLY A 132 19.22 3.07 2.04
C GLY A 132 19.47 1.76 2.78
N ASN A 133 19.45 1.76 4.12
CA ASN A 133 19.58 0.54 4.92
C ASN A 133 18.20 -0.08 5.15
N PRO A 134 18.07 -1.42 5.10
CA PRO A 134 16.79 -2.07 5.39
C PRO A 134 16.38 -1.78 6.84
N VAL A 135 15.11 -1.41 7.05
CA VAL A 135 14.58 -1.09 8.40
C VAL A 135 14.60 -2.30 9.34
N VAL A 136 14.57 -3.51 8.77
CA VAL A 136 14.75 -4.77 9.49
C VAL A 136 15.96 -5.51 8.94
N PRO A 137 16.89 -5.97 9.80
CA PRO A 137 18.01 -6.79 9.36
C PRO A 137 17.55 -8.03 8.59
N LEU A 138 18.21 -8.33 7.46
CA LEU A 138 17.90 -9.50 6.64
C LEU A 138 17.95 -10.85 7.39
N PRO A 139 18.88 -11.07 8.36
CA PRO A 139 18.86 -12.28 9.18
C PRO A 139 17.57 -12.46 9.97
N ASP A 140 17.04 -11.40 10.57
CA ASP A 140 15.82 -11.44 11.37
C ASP A 140 14.60 -11.79 10.50
N ILE A 141 14.53 -11.22 9.30
CA ILE A 141 13.54 -11.57 8.27
C ILE A 141 13.63 -13.07 7.92
N GLN A 142 14.84 -13.57 7.72
CA GLN A 142 15.05 -14.98 7.37
C GLN A 142 14.63 -15.91 8.52
N ASP A 143 14.89 -15.53 9.77
CA ASP A 143 14.47 -16.29 10.95
C ASP A 143 12.94 -16.34 11.07
N GLN A 144 12.24 -15.23 10.81
CA GLN A 144 10.77 -15.21 10.74
C GLN A 144 10.23 -16.12 9.63
N ILE A 145 10.87 -16.13 8.45
CA ILE A 145 10.52 -17.04 7.34
C ILE A 145 10.72 -18.49 7.75
N ASN A 146 11.85 -18.82 8.39
CA ASN A 146 12.14 -20.18 8.85
C ASN A 146 11.12 -20.65 9.89
N GLU A 147 10.68 -19.75 10.77
CA GLU A 147 9.66 -20.05 11.76
C GLU A 147 8.29 -20.27 11.10
N ALA A 148 7.91 -19.45 10.12
CA ALA A 148 6.71 -19.68 9.33
C ALA A 148 6.75 -21.05 8.61
N VAL A 149 7.89 -21.42 8.00
CA VAL A 149 8.07 -22.76 7.42
C VAL A 149 7.85 -23.85 8.46
N ARG A 150 8.43 -23.72 9.66
CA ARG A 150 8.29 -24.69 10.76
C ARG A 150 6.83 -24.85 11.18
N ILE A 151 6.10 -23.74 11.36
CA ILE A 151 4.72 -23.74 11.82
C ILE A 151 3.79 -24.36 10.77
N TYR A 152 3.89 -23.91 9.51
CA TYR A 152 2.99 -24.37 8.44
C TYR A 152 3.25 -25.81 7.99
N ASN A 153 4.46 -26.34 8.23
CA ASN A 153 4.75 -27.76 8.02
C ASN A 153 3.84 -28.68 8.84
N GLN A 154 3.34 -28.24 10.01
CA GLN A 154 2.36 -28.99 10.81
C GLN A 154 1.06 -29.22 10.04
N CYS A 155 0.70 -28.31 9.13
CA CYS A 155 -0.47 -28.40 8.26
C CYS A 155 -0.19 -29.05 6.90
N ASN A 156 0.97 -29.67 6.72
CA ASN A 156 1.43 -30.21 5.43
C ASN A 156 1.44 -29.14 4.32
N ILE A 157 1.81 -27.92 4.70
CA ILE A 157 2.02 -26.77 3.82
C ILE A 157 3.51 -26.43 3.84
N ASN A 158 4.10 -26.32 2.65
CA ASN A 158 5.47 -25.89 2.43
C ASN A 158 5.49 -24.40 2.13
N VAL A 159 6.08 -23.58 3.00
CA VAL A 159 6.26 -22.16 2.72
C VAL A 159 7.48 -21.98 1.81
N ILE A 160 7.30 -21.32 0.67
CA ILE A 160 8.35 -21.05 -0.32
C ILE A 160 8.49 -19.52 -0.42
N ALA A 161 9.62 -19.00 0.03
CA ALA A 161 9.95 -17.59 -0.07
C ALA A 161 10.82 -17.31 -1.31
N SER A 162 10.53 -16.24 -2.05
CA SER A 162 11.49 -15.67 -2.99
C SER A 162 12.65 -15.00 -2.23
N PRO A 163 13.76 -14.64 -2.90
CA PRO A 163 14.80 -13.82 -2.28
C PRO A 163 14.22 -12.51 -1.71
N ILE A 164 14.75 -12.08 -0.56
CA ILE A 164 14.34 -10.84 0.11
C ILE A 164 14.69 -9.65 -0.78
N THR A 165 13.71 -8.80 -1.04
CA THR A 165 13.86 -7.58 -1.87
C THR A 165 13.92 -6.35 -0.97
N VAL A 166 14.98 -5.55 -1.12
CA VAL A 166 15.12 -4.27 -0.41
C VAL A 166 14.64 -3.15 -1.33
N VAL A 167 13.66 -2.37 -0.88
CA VAL A 167 13.08 -1.23 -1.62
C VAL A 167 13.68 0.05 -1.06
N THR A 168 14.50 0.74 -1.86
CA THR A 168 15.27 1.93 -1.44
C THR A 168 14.72 3.24 -1.95
N ASP A 169 13.84 3.22 -2.95
CA ASP A 169 13.26 4.39 -3.61
C ASP A 169 11.99 4.94 -2.93
N ARG A 170 11.54 4.29 -1.85
CA ARG A 170 10.27 4.60 -1.16
C ARG A 170 10.40 4.62 0.38
N PRO A 171 11.31 5.43 0.95
CA PRO A 171 11.53 5.45 2.39
C PRO A 171 10.31 5.92 3.20
N HIS A 172 9.36 6.64 2.59
CA HIS A 172 8.11 7.04 3.26
C HIS A 172 7.25 5.83 3.67
N LEU A 173 7.32 4.72 2.92
CA LEU A 173 6.59 3.49 3.24
C LEU A 173 7.15 2.76 4.48
N ALA A 174 8.29 3.20 5.02
CA ALA A 174 8.83 2.64 6.26
C ALA A 174 7.90 2.91 7.45
N ASN A 175 7.11 3.97 7.41
CA ASN A 175 6.06 4.24 8.39
C ASN A 175 4.71 4.00 7.73
N ALA A 176 4.30 2.73 7.69
CA ALA A 176 3.06 2.34 7.02
C ALA A 176 1.84 2.56 7.92
N PRO A 177 0.67 2.80 7.33
CA PRO A 177 -0.55 2.83 8.10
C PRO A 177 -0.92 1.42 8.57
N GLY A 178 -1.58 1.33 9.73
CA GLY A 178 -2.11 0.07 10.25
C GLY A 178 -3.35 -0.43 9.48
N CYS A 179 -3.92 -1.55 9.92
CA CYS A 179 -5.15 -2.13 9.35
C CYS A 179 -6.41 -1.47 9.92
N ASP A 180 -6.36 -0.16 10.13
CA ASP A 180 -7.51 0.65 10.50
C ASP A 180 -8.15 1.26 9.25
N ALA A 181 -9.25 2.00 9.45
CA ALA A 181 -9.88 2.72 8.34
C ALA A 181 -8.91 3.69 7.65
N GLY A 182 -7.93 4.25 8.38
CA GLY A 182 -6.94 5.17 7.83
C GLY A 182 -6.01 4.48 6.83
N GLY A 183 -5.49 3.30 7.16
CA GLY A 183 -4.66 2.52 6.22
C GLY A 183 -5.46 1.89 5.09
N TYR A 184 -6.69 1.50 5.36
CA TYR A 184 -7.55 0.87 4.36
C TYR A 184 -8.01 1.83 3.25
N PHE A 185 -8.25 3.10 3.58
CA PHE A 185 -8.55 4.16 2.61
C PHE A 185 -7.31 5.00 2.25
N GLY A 186 -6.13 4.59 2.73
CA GLY A 186 -4.87 5.30 2.56
C GLY A 186 -4.26 5.13 1.17
N GLU A 187 -3.40 6.08 0.81
CA GLU A 187 -2.70 6.14 -0.48
C GLU A 187 -1.60 5.09 -0.57
N ASP A 188 -0.90 4.90 0.55
CA ASP A 188 0.20 3.96 0.69
C ASP A 188 -0.24 2.53 0.36
N ARG A 189 -1.52 2.19 0.57
CA ARG A 189 -2.12 0.90 0.20
C ARG A 189 -1.86 0.55 -1.27
N ILE A 190 -2.09 1.50 -2.19
CA ILE A 190 -1.91 1.26 -3.63
C ILE A 190 -0.42 1.11 -3.95
N GLU A 191 0.46 1.88 -3.31
CA GLU A 191 1.89 1.77 -3.53
C GLU A 191 2.45 0.43 -3.04
N LEU A 192 2.01 -0.02 -1.85
CA LEU A 192 2.31 -1.32 -1.26
C LEU A 192 1.77 -2.46 -2.14
N GLU A 193 0.58 -2.31 -2.72
CA GLU A 193 0.00 -3.32 -3.59
C GLU A 193 0.81 -3.49 -4.89
N HIS A 194 1.40 -2.41 -5.40
CA HIS A 194 2.25 -2.42 -6.59
C HIS A 194 3.72 -2.79 -6.33
N LEU A 195 4.14 -2.97 -5.08
CA LEU A 195 5.47 -3.50 -4.80
C LEU A 195 5.60 -4.92 -5.35
N SER A 196 6.78 -5.23 -5.87
CA SER A 196 7.06 -6.56 -6.41
C SER A 196 8.46 -7.01 -6.02
N CYS A 197 8.61 -8.30 -5.72
CA CYS A 197 9.93 -8.92 -5.50
C CYS A 197 10.72 -9.12 -6.80
N CYS A 198 10.20 -8.63 -7.93
CA CYS A 198 10.60 -9.04 -9.25
C CYS A 198 10.90 -7.83 -10.14
N GLN A 199 11.88 -7.04 -9.73
CA GLN A 199 12.38 -5.93 -10.55
C GLN A 199 13.55 -6.37 -11.46
N GLY A 200 13.44 -6.07 -12.75
CA GLY A 200 14.48 -6.27 -13.75
C GLY A 200 14.34 -7.54 -14.63
N PHE A 201 14.63 -7.40 -15.93
CA PHE A 201 14.48 -8.43 -16.97
C PHE A 201 15.24 -9.75 -16.68
N THR A 202 16.35 -9.69 -15.94
CA THR A 202 17.16 -10.87 -15.58
C THR A 202 16.65 -11.60 -14.35
N ARG A 203 16.01 -10.89 -13.40
CA ARG A 203 15.37 -11.49 -12.22
C ARG A 203 13.97 -12.02 -12.52
N VAL A 204 13.38 -11.58 -13.63
CA VAL A 204 12.16 -12.19 -14.18
C VAL A 204 12.36 -13.69 -14.40
N ARG A 205 13.56 -14.25 -14.65
CA ARG A 205 13.77 -15.72 -14.73
C ARG A 205 13.72 -16.45 -13.39
N THR A 206 14.17 -15.83 -12.32
CA THR A 206 14.11 -16.37 -10.95
C THR A 206 12.74 -16.15 -10.31
N CYS A 207 12.03 -15.12 -10.78
CA CYS A 207 10.63 -14.80 -10.52
C CYS A 207 9.66 -15.32 -11.60
N LEU A 208 10.15 -16.07 -12.60
CA LEU A 208 9.35 -16.39 -13.79
C LEU A 208 8.33 -17.40 -13.35
N ARG A 209 7.09 -16.94 -13.29
CA ARG A 209 5.86 -17.73 -13.35
C ARG A 209 6.00 -19.05 -12.60
N PHE A 210 5.50 -19.08 -11.38
CA PHE A 210 4.80 -20.28 -11.00
C PHE A 210 3.42 -20.21 -11.66
N PRO A 211 3.17 -20.88 -12.80
CA PRO A 211 1.82 -21.02 -13.30
C PRO A 211 1.05 -21.75 -12.20
N SER A 212 0.19 -21.01 -11.53
CA SER A 212 -0.84 -21.60 -10.70
C SER A 212 -1.64 -22.57 -11.56
N GLY A 213 -1.87 -23.75 -10.98
CA GLY A 213 -2.41 -24.91 -11.67
C GLY A 213 -3.72 -24.61 -12.40
N LEU A 214 -3.79 -25.09 -13.63
CA LEU A 214 -4.91 -25.48 -14.50
C LEU A 214 -6.21 -24.63 -14.57
N LEU A 215 -6.60 -23.82 -13.58
CA LEU A 215 -7.90 -23.12 -13.56
C LEU A 215 -7.92 -21.69 -13.00
N TRP A 216 -6.89 -21.12 -12.34
CA TRP A 216 -6.91 -19.68 -11.94
C TRP A 216 -5.51 -19.14 -11.59
N PRO A 217 -5.15 -17.86 -11.88
CA PRO A 217 -3.95 -17.21 -11.31
C PRO A 217 -4.04 -17.21 -9.77
N ARG A 218 -3.17 -17.97 -9.10
CA ARG A 218 -3.08 -17.98 -7.61
C ARG A 218 -2.05 -16.97 -7.16
N HIS A 219 -2.46 -16.14 -6.21
CA HIS A 219 -1.71 -14.99 -5.73
C HIS A 219 -0.48 -15.40 -4.92
N VAL A 220 0.60 -14.61 -5.01
CA VAL A 220 1.75 -14.69 -4.11
C VAL A 220 1.52 -13.67 -3.00
N LEU A 221 1.68 -14.08 -1.74
CA LEU A 221 1.52 -13.16 -0.63
C LEU A 221 2.79 -12.31 -0.48
N LYS A 222 2.68 -10.99 -0.57
CA LYS A 222 3.80 -10.10 -0.26
C LYS A 222 3.91 -9.93 1.25
N ALA A 223 5.05 -10.27 1.81
CA ALA A 223 5.34 -10.00 3.21
C ALA A 223 6.22 -8.75 3.26
N ILE A 224 5.70 -7.64 3.79
CA ILE A 224 6.36 -6.34 3.73
C ILE A 224 6.78 -5.92 5.14
N TRP A 225 8.09 -5.79 5.35
CA TRP A 225 8.67 -5.28 6.58
C TRP A 225 8.83 -3.76 6.51
N VAL A 226 8.28 -3.09 7.50
CA VAL A 226 8.28 -1.65 7.71
C VAL A 226 8.86 -1.35 9.10
N ASP A 227 9.25 -0.11 9.35
CA ASP A 227 9.79 0.31 10.65
C ASP A 227 8.67 0.26 11.71
N ASN A 228 7.58 0.97 11.44
CA ASN A 228 6.45 1.06 12.35
C ASN A 228 5.09 1.04 11.62
N LEU A 229 4.06 0.61 12.34
CA LEU A 229 2.65 0.71 11.95
C LEU A 229 1.95 1.76 12.80
N SER A 230 1.18 2.65 12.16
CA SER A 230 0.45 3.72 12.87
C SER A 230 -0.51 3.21 13.95
N SER A 231 -1.00 1.98 13.82
CA SER A 231 -1.89 1.32 14.78
C SER A 231 -1.18 0.82 16.04
N GLY A 232 0.16 0.75 16.03
CA GLY A 232 0.96 0.15 17.10
C GLY A 232 0.91 -1.39 17.15
N HIS A 233 0.29 -2.04 16.16
CA HIS A 233 0.32 -3.50 16.02
C HIS A 233 1.67 -3.97 15.45
N LEU A 234 2.04 -5.23 15.73
CA LEU A 234 3.30 -5.83 15.23
C LEU A 234 3.20 -6.33 13.80
N GLY A 235 1.99 -6.62 13.35
CA GLY A 235 1.68 -7.20 12.06
C GLY A 235 0.28 -6.80 11.64
N CYS A 236 0.02 -6.95 10.34
CA CYS A 236 -1.22 -6.50 9.76
C CYS A 236 -1.56 -7.21 8.45
N TYR A 237 -2.80 -7.68 8.34
CA TYR A 237 -3.42 -8.11 7.09
C TYR A 237 -4.79 -7.46 6.91
N MET A 238 -5.09 -7.01 5.69
CA MET A 238 -6.43 -6.53 5.31
C MET A 238 -6.98 -7.37 4.17
N LEU A 239 -8.19 -7.91 4.33
CA LEU A 239 -8.90 -8.54 3.22
C LEU A 239 -9.35 -7.46 2.22
N PRO A 240 -9.27 -7.66 0.88
CA PRO A 240 -8.75 -8.82 0.14
C PRO A 240 -7.33 -8.57 -0.41
N GLU A 241 -6.49 -7.79 0.26
CA GLU A 241 -5.16 -7.41 -0.22
C GLU A 241 -4.25 -8.62 -0.44
N SER A 242 -3.25 -8.48 -1.32
CA SER A 242 -2.25 -9.53 -1.58
C SER A 242 -0.95 -9.33 -0.79
N TYR A 243 -0.98 -8.51 0.26
CA TYR A 243 0.16 -8.25 1.14
C TYR A 243 -0.20 -8.27 2.62
N ILE A 244 0.82 -8.49 3.44
CA ILE A 244 0.84 -8.29 4.89
C ILE A 244 1.93 -7.28 5.22
N LEU A 245 1.72 -6.53 6.31
CA LEU A 245 2.70 -5.62 6.88
C LEU A 245 3.23 -6.18 8.18
N MET A 246 4.52 -5.97 8.46
CA MET A 246 5.17 -6.34 9.70
C MET A 246 6.13 -5.24 10.15
N THR A 247 6.13 -4.96 11.44
CA THR A 247 7.00 -3.94 12.02
C THR A 247 8.41 -4.46 12.29
N ALA A 248 9.35 -3.55 12.55
CA ALA A 248 10.71 -3.91 12.91
C ALA A 248 10.82 -4.63 14.26
N ASN A 249 9.86 -4.40 15.16
CA ASN A 249 9.77 -5.08 16.46
C ASN A 249 8.88 -6.34 16.43
N ALA A 250 8.51 -6.84 15.24
CA ALA A 250 7.72 -8.05 15.09
C ALA A 250 8.39 -9.26 15.74
N ARG A 251 7.59 -10.13 16.36
CA ARG A 251 8.06 -11.37 16.97
C ARG A 251 8.39 -12.39 15.88
N LEU A 252 9.16 -13.40 16.25
CA LEU A 252 9.60 -14.46 15.34
C LEU A 252 8.44 -15.16 14.61
N ASP A 253 7.30 -15.31 15.29
CA ASP A 253 6.10 -15.97 14.80
C ASP A 253 5.05 -15.00 14.21
N THR A 254 5.31 -13.69 14.21
CA THR A 254 4.38 -12.68 13.65
C THR A 254 4.11 -12.92 12.18
N LEU A 255 5.13 -13.25 11.37
CA LEU A 255 4.92 -13.58 9.95
C LEU A 255 3.92 -14.73 9.78
N ALA A 256 4.09 -15.81 10.55
CA ALA A 256 3.22 -16.97 10.46
C ALA A 256 1.76 -16.63 10.82
N HIS A 257 1.57 -15.74 11.79
CA HIS A 257 0.26 -15.25 12.23
C HIS A 257 -0.44 -14.40 11.17
N GLU A 258 0.27 -13.42 10.58
CA GLU A 258 -0.30 -12.58 9.53
C GLU A 258 -0.58 -13.38 8.25
N MET A 259 0.28 -14.35 7.92
CA MET A 259 -0.02 -15.35 6.90
C MET A 259 -1.30 -16.14 7.21
N GLY A 260 -1.60 -16.33 8.50
CA GLY A 260 -2.80 -17.00 8.98
C GLY A 260 -4.04 -16.20 8.65
N HIS A 261 -4.02 -14.89 8.92
CA HIS A 261 -5.06 -13.95 8.50
C HIS A 261 -5.23 -13.90 6.99
N ALA A 262 -4.12 -13.86 6.23
CA ALA A 262 -4.15 -13.98 4.77
C ALA A 262 -4.74 -15.33 4.29
N GLY A 263 -4.59 -16.35 5.13
CA GLY A 263 -5.14 -17.68 4.99
C GLY A 263 -6.61 -17.85 5.44
N ASP A 264 -7.31 -16.74 5.73
CA ASP A 264 -8.68 -16.69 6.25
C ASP A 264 -8.86 -17.22 7.67
N LEU A 265 -7.79 -17.24 8.48
CA LEU A 265 -7.91 -17.50 9.91
C LEU A 265 -8.26 -16.21 10.65
N LEU A 266 -9.22 -16.30 11.56
CA LEU A 266 -9.56 -15.24 12.49
C LEU A 266 -8.80 -15.45 13.80
N HIS A 267 -8.79 -14.42 14.64
CA HIS A 267 -8.31 -14.57 16.00
C HIS A 267 -9.11 -15.63 16.77
N GLU A 268 -8.44 -16.28 17.71
CA GLU A 268 -9.02 -17.27 18.61
C GLU A 268 -8.68 -16.91 20.05
N ASP A 269 -9.69 -16.78 20.91
CA ASP A 269 -9.50 -16.19 22.25
C ASP A 269 -9.39 -17.24 23.37
N ASP A 270 -9.51 -18.52 23.04
CA ASP A 270 -9.70 -19.60 24.01
C ASP A 270 -8.43 -20.42 24.33
N ASP A 271 -7.41 -20.39 23.45
CA ASP A 271 -6.16 -21.15 23.63
C ASP A 271 -4.93 -20.29 23.33
N ASN A 272 -4.21 -19.89 24.38
CA ASN A 272 -3.00 -19.05 24.25
C ASN A 272 -1.79 -19.75 23.60
N ASN A 273 -1.89 -21.05 23.34
CA ASN A 273 -0.91 -21.84 22.61
C ASN A 273 -1.21 -21.87 21.09
N ASN A 274 -2.38 -21.39 20.68
CA ASN A 274 -2.79 -21.29 19.28
C ASN A 274 -2.07 -20.14 18.56
N LEU A 275 -1.70 -20.35 17.31
CA LEU A 275 -1.05 -19.34 16.48
C LEU A 275 -1.91 -18.08 16.33
N MET A 276 -3.24 -18.22 16.31
CA MET A 276 -4.17 -17.13 16.09
C MET A 276 -4.63 -16.44 17.39
N PHE A 277 -4.03 -16.76 18.53
CA PHE A 277 -4.38 -16.14 19.80
C PHE A 277 -3.95 -14.68 19.92
N THR A 278 -4.83 -13.84 20.44
CA THR A 278 -4.53 -12.43 20.75
C THR A 278 -5.31 -11.95 21.97
N PRO A 279 -4.77 -11.03 22.80
CA PRO A 279 -3.38 -10.57 22.84
C PRO A 279 -2.48 -11.54 23.63
N GLY A 280 -1.17 -11.53 23.36
CA GLY A 280 -0.21 -12.21 24.24
C GLY A 280 -0.01 -13.70 23.96
N ARG A 281 -0.07 -14.12 22.69
CA ARG A 281 0.25 -15.48 22.23
C ARG A 281 1.55 -16.02 22.83
N SER A 282 1.48 -17.26 23.31
CA SER A 282 2.61 -18.00 23.89
C SER A 282 3.06 -19.21 23.07
N GLY A 283 2.22 -19.69 22.15
CA GLY A 283 2.50 -20.85 21.31
C GLY A 283 2.33 -20.60 19.81
N SER A 284 2.45 -21.68 19.04
CA SER A 284 2.42 -21.62 17.57
C SER A 284 1.62 -22.77 16.95
N ASN A 285 0.68 -23.34 17.72
CA ASN A 285 -0.09 -24.50 17.28
C ASN A 285 -1.23 -24.08 16.36
N LEU A 286 -1.58 -24.95 15.42
CA LEU A 286 -2.75 -24.80 14.57
C LEU A 286 -3.65 -26.01 14.74
N THR A 287 -4.95 -25.78 14.89
CA THR A 287 -5.93 -26.86 14.95
C THR A 287 -6.07 -27.51 13.57
N ASN A 288 -6.60 -28.75 13.53
CA ASN A 288 -6.87 -29.42 12.25
C ASN A 288 -7.78 -28.58 11.34
N SER A 289 -8.78 -27.91 11.93
CA SER A 289 -9.70 -27.06 11.17
C SER A 289 -8.98 -25.84 10.59
N GLN A 290 -8.13 -25.18 11.37
CA GLN A 290 -7.29 -24.08 10.88
C GLN A 290 -6.34 -24.55 9.77
N CYS A 291 -5.69 -25.71 9.94
CA CYS A 291 -4.86 -26.29 8.89
C CYS A 291 -5.66 -26.54 7.60
N CYS A 292 -6.87 -27.09 7.69
CA CYS A 292 -7.72 -27.29 6.52
C CYS A 292 -8.11 -25.97 5.84
N THR A 293 -8.44 -24.95 6.62
CA THR A 293 -8.73 -23.60 6.11
C THR A 293 -7.54 -23.02 5.37
N LEU A 294 -6.34 -23.04 5.97
CA LEU A 294 -5.09 -22.58 5.35
C LEU A 294 -4.80 -23.32 4.04
N ARG A 295 -4.93 -24.65 4.03
CA ARG A 295 -4.68 -25.49 2.83
C ARG A 295 -5.59 -25.15 1.64
N THR A 296 -6.71 -24.49 1.90
CA THR A 296 -7.69 -24.06 0.89
C THR A 296 -7.67 -22.55 0.61
N SER A 297 -6.77 -21.81 1.26
CA SER A 297 -6.56 -20.39 0.99
C SER A 297 -6.11 -20.15 -0.44
N ARG A 298 -6.47 -18.97 -0.97
CA ARG A 298 -6.10 -18.48 -2.31
C ARG A 298 -4.58 -18.40 -2.56
N PHE A 299 -3.78 -18.36 -1.49
CA PHE A 299 -2.31 -18.29 -1.55
C PHE A 299 -1.63 -19.67 -1.54
N VAL A 300 -2.39 -20.76 -1.40
CA VAL A 300 -1.85 -22.13 -1.24
C VAL A 300 -2.14 -22.98 -2.48
N THR A 301 -1.10 -23.62 -3.02
CA THR A 301 -1.12 -24.36 -4.30
C THR A 301 -0.63 -25.81 -4.16
N ILE A 302 -0.98 -26.69 -5.09
CA ILE A 302 -0.41 -28.05 -5.13
C ILE A 302 0.98 -28.05 -5.79
N LEU A 303 1.24 -27.08 -6.68
CA LEU A 303 2.46 -26.89 -7.45
C LEU A 303 3.26 -25.69 -6.95
#